data_AF-A0A538CXN0-F1
#
_entry.id   AF-A0A538CXN0-F1
#
_cell.length_a   1.000
_cell.length_b   1.000
_cell.length_c   1.000
_cell.angle_alpha   90.00
_cell.angle_beta   90.00
_cell.angle_gamma   90.00
#
_symmetry.space_group_name_H-M   'P 1'
#
loop_
_entity.id
_entity.type
_entity.pdbx_description
1 polymer ?
#
loop_
_entity_poly.entity_id
_entity_poly.type
_entity_poly.pdbx_seq_one_letter_code
_entity_poly.pdbx_strand_id
1 'polypeptide(L)'
;MRRTPRGYCPTRLARRSLIPPLVRQLKDPLGLGAAAQSRRSETLEPRTLEADKVVKSVCPYCAVGCGQRVYVKDEKVVQIEGDPDSPISRGRLCPKGAGSLGYVRSPLRETKVKYRRPHGTQWEELDLETAMDMIADRVVKTRDETWEATNDKGETLNRTLGFGVLGGATLDSEENYLLKKSFTAMGAISIENQARI
;
A
#
# COMPACT_ATOMS: atom_id res chain seq x y z
N MET A 1 -12.73 29.22 3.54
CA MET A 1 -13.80 29.10 2.52
C MET A 1 -14.08 27.62 2.25
N ARG A 2 -15.08 27.05 2.93
CA ARG A 2 -15.48 25.64 2.76
C ARG A 2 -16.26 25.52 1.45
N ARG A 3 -15.71 24.82 0.45
CA ARG A 3 -16.51 24.41 -0.71
C ARG A 3 -17.46 23.31 -0.24
N THR A 4 -18.74 23.62 -0.13
CA THR A 4 -19.81 22.64 0.03
C THR A 4 -19.69 21.55 -1.04
N PRO A 5 -19.82 20.26 -0.69
CA PRO A 5 -19.96 19.22 -1.70
C PRO A 5 -21.25 19.51 -2.46
N ARG A 6 -21.16 19.66 -3.79
CA ARG A 6 -22.36 19.76 -4.63
C ARG A 6 -23.17 18.50 -4.39
N GLY A 7 -24.38 18.68 -3.87
CA GLY A 7 -25.31 17.60 -3.60
C GLY A 7 -25.47 16.71 -4.83
N TYR A 8 -25.33 15.40 -4.61
CA TYR A 8 -25.69 14.37 -5.58
C TYR A 8 -27.17 14.55 -5.92
N CYS A 9 -27.46 14.91 -7.17
CA CYS A 9 -28.83 15.05 -7.67
C CYS A 9 -29.38 13.63 -7.88
N PRO A 10 -30.46 13.23 -7.19
CA PRO A 10 -30.96 11.88 -7.30
C PRO A 10 -31.51 11.66 -8.71
N THR A 11 -30.96 10.66 -9.39
CA THR A 11 -31.56 9.89 -10.48
C THR A 11 -32.60 10.64 -11.31
N ARG A 12 -32.15 11.39 -12.32
CA ARG A 12 -33.02 11.63 -13.49
C ARG A 12 -33.18 10.28 -14.18
N LEU A 13 -34.31 9.63 -13.95
CA LEU A 13 -34.82 8.57 -14.82
C LEU A 13 -34.61 9.02 -16.28
N ALA A 14 -33.71 8.33 -16.97
CA ALA A 14 -33.37 8.60 -18.35
C ALA A 14 -34.63 8.44 -19.21
N ARG A 15 -35.37 9.54 -19.40
CA ARG A 15 -36.46 9.59 -20.37
C ARG A 15 -35.83 9.23 -21.71
N ARG A 16 -36.30 8.16 -22.34
CA ARG A 16 -35.93 7.79 -23.71
C ARG A 16 -36.23 8.98 -24.63
N SER A 17 -35.23 9.82 -24.86
CA SER A 17 -35.29 10.86 -25.88
C SER A 17 -35.32 10.14 -27.23
N LEU A 18 -36.54 9.97 -27.76
CA LEU A 18 -36.87 9.47 -29.10
C LEU A 18 -36.48 10.47 -30.21
N ILE A 19 -35.78 11.55 -29.87
CA ILE A 19 -35.39 12.61 -30.78
C ILE A 19 -34.22 12.11 -31.65
N PRO A 20 -34.36 12.08 -32.99
CA PRO A 20 -33.30 11.67 -33.90
C PRO A 20 -32.01 12.47 -33.68
N PRO A 21 -30.82 11.86 -33.84
CA PRO A 21 -29.53 12.53 -33.62
C PRO A 21 -29.40 13.89 -34.32
N LEU A 22 -29.93 14.00 -35.54
CA LEU A 22 -29.95 15.23 -36.34
C LEU A 22 -30.72 16.38 -35.66
N VAL A 23 -31.83 16.07 -34.98
CA VAL A 23 -32.65 17.08 -34.29
C VAL A 23 -31.99 17.54 -32.99
N ARG A 24 -31.12 16.73 -32.39
CA ARG A 24 -30.32 17.13 -31.23
C ARG A 24 -29.26 18.17 -31.62
N GLN A 25 -28.67 18.03 -32.81
CA GLN A 25 -27.68 18.96 -33.36
C GLN A 25 -28.28 20.35 -33.67
N LEU A 26 -29.58 20.43 -34.01
CA LEU A 26 -30.26 21.73 -34.17
C LEU A 26 -30.26 22.59 -32.89
N LYS A 27 -30.16 21.96 -31.71
CA LYS A 27 -30.10 22.64 -30.40
C LYS A 27 -28.67 22.76 -29.85
N ASP A 28 -27.68 22.26 -30.59
CA ASP A 28 -26.26 22.26 -30.24
C ASP A 28 -25.46 22.48 -31.54
N PRO A 29 -25.41 23.72 -32.04
CA PRO A 29 -24.87 24.03 -33.37
C PRO A 29 -23.37 23.74 -33.50
N LEU A 30 -22.65 23.65 -32.39
CA LEU A 30 -21.25 23.21 -32.37
C LEU A 30 -21.12 21.70 -32.32
N GLY A 31 -22.16 20.97 -31.90
CA GLY A 31 -22.16 19.53 -31.74
C GLY A 31 -21.17 19.04 -30.68
N LEU A 32 -20.76 19.91 -29.75
CA LEU A 32 -19.77 19.61 -28.71
C LEU A 32 -20.40 19.42 -27.32
N GLY A 33 -21.71 19.62 -27.19
CA GLY A 33 -22.46 19.53 -25.95
C GLY A 33 -23.35 18.29 -25.88
N ALA A 34 -24.60 18.47 -25.45
CA ALA A 34 -25.52 17.37 -25.18
C ALA A 34 -25.89 16.54 -26.44
N ALA A 35 -25.70 17.08 -27.65
CA ALA A 35 -25.97 16.34 -28.87
C ALA A 35 -24.92 15.25 -29.16
N ALA A 36 -23.67 15.46 -28.75
CA ALA A 36 -22.58 14.48 -28.90
C ALA A 36 -22.38 13.59 -27.66
N GLN A 37 -23.06 13.86 -26.56
CA GLN A 37 -22.98 13.01 -25.37
C GLN A 37 -23.70 11.68 -25.59
N SER A 38 -22.96 10.58 -25.46
CA SER A 38 -23.53 9.24 -25.50
C SER A 38 -24.33 8.95 -24.22
N ARG A 39 -25.34 8.08 -24.30
CA ARG A 39 -26.06 7.59 -23.09
C ARG A 39 -25.10 7.00 -22.06
N ARG A 40 -24.08 6.27 -22.52
CA ARG A 40 -23.04 5.72 -21.65
C ARG A 40 -22.37 6.84 -20.87
N SER A 41 -21.90 7.89 -21.56
CA SER A 41 -21.26 9.05 -20.93
C SER A 41 -22.20 9.80 -19.98
N GLU A 42 -23.49 9.85 -20.28
CA GLU A 42 -24.53 10.46 -19.42
C GLU A 42 -24.75 9.66 -18.13
N THR A 43 -24.65 8.32 -18.18
CA THR A 43 -24.86 7.44 -17.03
C THR A 43 -23.56 7.00 -16.35
N LEU A 44 -22.41 7.55 -16.71
CA LEU A 44 -21.15 7.23 -16.04
C LEU A 44 -21.15 7.84 -14.64
N GLU A 45 -21.03 6.96 -13.64
CA GLU A 45 -20.84 7.37 -12.25
C GLU A 45 -19.37 7.19 -11.84
N PRO A 46 -18.88 7.98 -10.86
CA PRO A 46 -17.55 7.79 -10.31
C PRO A 46 -17.39 6.39 -9.73
N ARG A 47 -16.23 5.76 -9.95
CA ARG A 47 -15.90 4.43 -9.38
C ARG A 47 -15.87 4.42 -7.84
N THR A 48 -15.86 5.61 -7.24
CA THR A 48 -15.83 5.84 -5.80
C THR A 48 -17.21 5.95 -5.18
N LEU A 49 -18.29 6.04 -5.98
CA LEU A 49 -19.65 6.27 -5.50
C LEU A 49 -20.15 5.13 -4.60
N GLU A 50 -19.77 3.90 -4.91
CA GLU A 50 -20.20 2.70 -4.18
C GLU A 50 -19.30 2.33 -2.98
N ALA A 51 -18.34 3.18 -2.61
CA ALA A 51 -17.47 2.89 -1.48
C ALA A 51 -18.22 3.04 -0.15
N ASP A 52 -18.12 2.04 0.72
CA ASP A 52 -18.72 2.04 2.06
C ASP A 52 -18.02 3.03 2.99
N LYS A 53 -16.69 3.16 2.84
CA LYS A 53 -15.86 4.06 3.64
C LYS A 53 -14.67 4.58 2.85
N VAL A 54 -14.18 5.75 3.28
CA VAL A 54 -12.95 6.36 2.76
C VAL A 54 -11.98 6.57 3.91
N VAL A 55 -10.79 5.98 3.80
CA VAL A 55 -9.74 6.05 4.81
C VAL A 55 -8.61 6.91 4.28
N LYS A 56 -8.04 7.77 5.13
CA LYS A 56 -6.85 8.56 4.78
C LYS A 56 -5.60 7.73 5.00
N SER A 57 -4.65 7.82 4.07
CA SER A 57 -3.36 7.14 4.13
C SER A 57 -2.26 8.02 3.54
N VAL A 58 -1.02 7.53 3.57
CA VAL A 58 0.16 8.18 3.00
C VAL A 58 0.73 7.29 1.89
N CYS A 59 1.15 7.91 0.79
CA CYS A 59 1.78 7.22 -0.32
C CYS A 59 3.07 6.49 0.13
N PRO A 60 3.22 5.17 -0.07
CA PRO A 60 4.32 4.37 0.48
C PRO A 60 5.59 4.39 -0.37
N TYR A 61 5.71 5.29 -1.35
CA TYR A 61 6.80 5.23 -2.34
C TYR A 61 8.03 6.06 -1.98
N CYS A 62 7.93 7.38 -2.05
CA CYS A 62 9.06 8.28 -1.83
C CYS A 62 8.80 9.20 -0.64
N ALA A 63 9.85 9.84 -0.14
CA ALA A 63 9.82 10.69 1.05
C ALA A 63 9.03 12.02 0.89
N VAL A 64 8.31 12.23 -0.22
CA VAL A 64 7.43 13.40 -0.37
C VAL A 64 6.24 13.32 0.58
N GLY A 65 5.72 12.11 0.86
CA GLY A 65 4.61 11.94 1.81
C GLY A 65 3.26 12.46 1.29
N CYS A 66 2.96 12.25 0.00
CA CYS A 66 1.66 12.63 -0.56
C CYS A 66 0.51 11.94 0.19
N GLY A 67 -0.51 12.71 0.61
CA GLY A 67 -1.71 12.15 1.22
C GLY A 67 -2.58 11.41 0.19
N GLN A 68 -3.21 10.32 0.62
CA GLN A 68 -4.08 9.48 -0.20
C GLN A 68 -5.45 9.27 0.47
N ARG A 69 -6.49 9.11 -0.35
CA ARG A 69 -7.81 8.61 0.04
C ARG A 69 -7.97 7.20 -0.52
N VAL A 70 -8.20 6.25 0.38
CA VAL A 70 -8.39 4.83 0.08
C VAL A 70 -9.88 4.54 0.21
N TYR A 71 -10.51 4.21 -0.91
CA TYR A 71 -11.93 3.88 -0.96
C TYR A 71 -12.08 2.37 -0.79
N VAL A 72 -12.94 1.95 0.15
CA VAL A 72 -13.13 0.56 0.55
C VAL A 72 -14.60 0.17 0.34
N LYS A 73 -14.82 -1.01 -0.23
CA LYS A 73 -16.12 -1.65 -0.37
C LYS A 73 -16.00 -3.13 -0.02
N ASP A 74 -16.91 -3.68 0.77
CA ASP A 74 -16.90 -5.09 1.18
C ASP A 74 -15.52 -5.52 1.77
N GLU A 75 -14.94 -4.65 2.60
CA GLU A 75 -13.58 -4.79 3.17
C GLU A 75 -12.44 -4.95 2.14
N LYS A 76 -12.68 -4.55 0.89
CA LYS A 76 -11.67 -4.54 -0.19
C LYS A 76 -11.41 -3.12 -0.67
N VAL A 77 -10.14 -2.81 -0.91
CA VAL A 77 -9.76 -1.54 -1.54
C VAL A 77 -10.25 -1.54 -2.99
N VAL A 78 -11.12 -0.60 -3.34
CA VAL A 78 -11.68 -0.48 -4.70
C VAL A 78 -11.04 0.64 -5.52
N GLN A 79 -10.54 1.67 -4.86
CA GLN A 79 -9.90 2.81 -5.52
C GLN A 79 -8.95 3.53 -4.56
N ILE A 80 -7.89 4.14 -5.12
CA ILE A 80 -6.99 5.03 -4.38
C ILE A 80 -6.80 6.31 -5.18
N GLU A 81 -6.99 7.46 -4.52
CA GLU A 81 -6.80 8.79 -5.11
C GLU A 81 -5.97 9.68 -4.17
N GLY A 82 -5.52 10.84 -4.64
CA GLY A 82 -4.82 11.80 -3.79
C GLY A 82 -5.80 12.48 -2.83
N ASP A 83 -5.37 12.76 -1.60
CA ASP A 83 -6.19 13.53 -0.64
C ASP A 83 -6.14 15.03 -0.98
N PRO A 84 -7.27 15.67 -1.37
CA PRO A 84 -7.32 17.11 -1.62
C PRO A 84 -6.94 17.96 -0.40
N ASP A 85 -7.11 17.42 0.80
CA ASP A 85 -6.77 18.11 2.05
C ASP A 85 -5.28 18.01 2.40
N SER A 86 -4.50 17.22 1.65
CA SER A 86 -3.06 17.08 1.89
C SER A 86 -2.37 18.44 1.71
N PRO A 87 -1.63 18.94 2.73
CA PRO A 87 -0.90 20.19 2.60
C PRO A 87 0.25 20.08 1.59
N ILE A 88 0.73 18.86 1.35
CA ILE A 88 1.84 18.55 0.45
C ILE A 88 1.36 18.45 -0.99
N SER A 89 0.38 17.58 -1.26
CA SER A 89 0.03 17.21 -2.63
C SER A 89 -1.28 17.80 -3.16
N ARG A 90 -2.16 18.29 -2.27
CA ARG A 90 -3.47 18.89 -2.61
C ARG A 90 -4.27 18.04 -3.61
N GLY A 91 -4.31 16.74 -3.39
CA GLY A 91 -5.06 15.77 -4.21
C GLY A 91 -4.31 15.23 -5.43
N ARG A 92 -3.08 15.68 -5.70
CA ARG A 92 -2.28 15.21 -6.84
C ARG A 92 -1.46 13.99 -6.46
N LEU A 93 -1.31 13.06 -7.39
CA LEU A 93 -0.39 11.92 -7.27
C LEU A 93 0.46 11.81 -8.54
N CYS A 94 1.71 11.41 -8.38
CA CYS A 94 2.56 11.00 -9.49
C CYS A 94 2.12 9.60 -10.00
N PRO A 95 2.61 9.10 -11.15
CA PRO A 95 2.15 7.81 -11.69
C PRO A 95 2.36 6.63 -10.72
N LYS A 96 3.41 6.66 -9.88
CA LYS A 96 3.63 5.65 -8.84
C LYS A 96 2.50 5.67 -7.81
N GLY A 97 2.21 6.85 -7.24
CA GLY A 97 1.15 7.00 -6.24
C GLY A 97 -0.24 6.67 -6.79
N ALA A 98 -0.55 7.13 -8.00
CA ALA A 98 -1.82 6.83 -8.67
C ALA A 98 -1.97 5.33 -9.01
N GLY A 99 -0.85 4.64 -9.26
CA GLY A 99 -0.80 3.20 -9.52
C GLY A 99 -0.85 2.30 -8.28
N SER A 100 -0.87 2.85 -7.06
CA SER A 100 -0.80 2.08 -5.81
C SER A 100 -1.94 1.07 -5.63
N LEU A 101 -3.12 1.30 -6.23
CA LEU A 101 -4.21 0.31 -6.24
C LEU A 101 -3.78 -1.02 -6.88
N GLY A 102 -3.01 -0.94 -7.97
CA GLY A 102 -2.52 -2.11 -8.69
C GLY A 102 -1.55 -2.94 -7.85
N TYR A 103 -0.81 -2.31 -6.92
CA TYR A 103 0.06 -3.01 -5.99
C TYR A 103 -0.76 -3.81 -4.96
N VAL A 104 -1.76 -3.19 -4.33
CA VAL A 104 -2.59 -3.84 -3.30
C VAL A 104 -3.40 -5.00 -3.87
N ARG A 105 -3.94 -4.85 -5.09
CA ARG A 105 -4.79 -5.84 -5.76
C ARG A 105 -4.04 -6.69 -6.80
N SER A 106 -2.72 -6.67 -6.79
CA SER A 106 -1.93 -7.45 -7.76
C SER A 106 -2.23 -8.94 -7.58
N PRO A 107 -2.53 -9.69 -8.67
CA PRO A 107 -2.64 -11.14 -8.60
C PRO A 107 -1.30 -11.82 -8.28
N LEU A 108 -0.18 -11.08 -8.41
CA LEU A 108 1.16 -11.55 -8.07
C LEU A 108 1.51 -11.32 -6.59
N ARG A 109 0.61 -10.73 -5.80
CA ARG A 109 0.85 -10.53 -4.38
C ARG A 109 0.89 -11.88 -3.67
N GLU A 110 2.03 -12.19 -3.07
CA GLU A 110 2.15 -13.39 -2.26
C GLU A 110 1.32 -13.25 -0.98
N THR A 111 0.56 -14.29 -0.67
CA THR A 111 -0.37 -14.33 0.47
C THR A 111 -0.15 -15.55 1.35
N LYS A 112 0.78 -16.42 0.96
CA LYS A 112 1.13 -17.64 1.68
C LYS A 112 2.62 -17.64 1.98
N VAL A 113 3.00 -18.29 3.08
CA VAL A 113 4.41 -18.47 3.38
C VAL A 113 5.03 -19.44 2.38
N LYS A 114 6.18 -19.06 1.84
CA LYS A 114 6.98 -19.89 0.94
C LYS A 114 8.26 -20.32 1.65
N TYR A 115 8.48 -21.63 1.69
CA TYR A 115 9.64 -22.25 2.29
C TYR A 115 10.45 -23.00 1.24
N ARG A 116 11.77 -22.93 1.35
CA ARG A 116 12.69 -23.66 0.51
C ARG A 116 13.61 -24.49 1.40
N ARG A 117 13.55 -25.82 1.24
CA ARG A 117 14.41 -26.74 2.00
C ARG A 117 15.89 -26.52 1.69
N PRO A 118 16.80 -26.82 2.64
CA PRO A 118 18.23 -26.90 2.35
C PRO A 118 18.49 -27.78 1.12
N HIS A 119 19.33 -27.28 0.21
CA HIS A 119 19.64 -27.92 -1.08
C HIS A 119 18.45 -28.10 -2.05
N GLY A 120 17.25 -27.66 -1.70
CA GLY A 120 16.08 -27.68 -2.59
C GLY A 120 16.16 -26.60 -3.67
N THR A 121 15.41 -26.79 -4.77
CA THR A 121 15.28 -25.81 -5.86
C THR A 121 13.85 -25.30 -6.03
N GLN A 122 12.89 -25.89 -5.34
CA GLN A 122 11.46 -25.57 -5.43
C GLN A 122 10.96 -24.89 -4.16
N TRP A 123 9.91 -24.08 -4.32
CA TRP A 123 9.17 -23.51 -3.20
C TRP A 123 8.08 -24.45 -2.73
N GLU A 124 7.90 -24.49 -1.43
CA GLU A 124 6.84 -25.20 -0.75
C GLU A 124 6.02 -24.21 0.09
N GLU A 125 4.76 -24.53 0.35
CA GLU A 125 3.92 -23.71 1.22
C GLU A 125 4.01 -24.23 2.65
N LEU A 126 4.11 -23.32 3.61
CA LEU A 126 4.00 -23.62 5.05
C LEU A 126 2.89 -22.78 5.67
N ASP A 127 2.37 -23.25 6.80
CA ASP A 127 1.58 -22.40 7.67
C ASP A 127 2.46 -21.34 8.35
N LEU A 128 1.84 -20.22 8.72
CA LEU A 128 2.56 -19.09 9.30
C LEU A 128 3.17 -19.43 10.66
N GLU A 129 2.48 -20.21 11.48
CA GLU A 129 2.90 -20.52 12.85
C GLU A 129 4.16 -21.40 12.84
N THR A 130 4.15 -22.50 12.09
CA THR A 130 5.31 -23.36 11.86
C THR A 130 6.49 -22.56 11.30
N ALA A 131 6.25 -21.65 10.36
CA ALA A 131 7.33 -20.82 9.81
C ALA A 131 7.93 -19.87 10.86
N MET A 132 7.09 -19.28 11.73
CA MET A 132 7.55 -18.40 12.80
C MET A 132 8.32 -19.17 13.88
N ASP A 133 7.86 -20.34 14.29
CA ASP A 133 8.58 -21.22 15.24
C ASP A 133 9.94 -21.64 14.67
N MET A 134 9.95 -22.05 13.40
CA MET A 134 11.17 -22.39 12.67
C MET A 134 12.18 -21.23 12.63
N ILE A 135 11.71 -20.00 12.46
CA ILE A 135 12.58 -18.81 12.47
C ILE A 135 13.09 -18.55 13.89
N ALA A 136 12.21 -18.60 14.90
CA ALA A 136 12.56 -18.38 16.29
C ALA A 136 13.62 -19.36 16.78
N ASP A 137 13.43 -20.67 16.53
CA ASP A 137 14.39 -21.72 16.89
C ASP A 137 15.77 -21.48 16.29
N ARG A 138 15.81 -21.08 15.01
CA ARG A 138 17.08 -20.80 14.32
C ARG A 138 17.76 -19.57 14.90
N VAL A 139 17.01 -18.51 15.20
CA VAL A 139 17.56 -17.28 15.78
C VAL A 139 18.11 -17.55 17.18
N VAL A 140 17.35 -18.24 18.03
CA VAL A 140 17.79 -18.61 19.39
C VAL A 140 19.03 -19.49 19.34
N LYS A 141 18.98 -20.58 18.56
CA LYS A 141 20.12 -21.49 18.39
C LYS A 141 21.38 -20.73 17.92
N THR A 142 21.25 -19.91 16.87
CA THR A 142 22.38 -19.15 16.33
C THR A 142 22.93 -18.18 17.35
N ARG A 143 22.05 -17.49 18.09
CA ARG A 143 22.44 -16.56 19.15
C ARG A 143 23.28 -17.29 20.21
N ASP A 144 22.81 -18.43 20.69
CA ASP A 144 23.47 -19.18 21.77
C ASP A 144 24.82 -19.75 21.31
N GLU A 145 24.91 -20.23 20.07
CA GLU A 145 26.15 -20.75 19.47
C GLU A 145 27.21 -19.67 19.20
N THR A 146 26.80 -18.40 19.07
CA THR A 146 27.68 -17.29 18.63
C THR A 146 27.71 -16.12 19.60
N TRP A 147 27.30 -16.34 20.85
CA TRP A 147 27.27 -15.31 21.88
C TRP A 147 28.68 -14.94 22.36
N GLU A 148 28.97 -13.65 22.35
CA GLU A 148 30.21 -13.06 22.88
C GLU A 148 29.87 -12.27 24.15
N ALA A 149 30.11 -12.87 25.32
CA ALA A 149 29.93 -12.18 26.60
C ALA A 149 31.03 -11.14 26.84
N THR A 150 32.28 -11.47 26.50
CA THR A 150 33.47 -10.63 26.66
C THR A 150 34.40 -10.73 25.46
N ASN A 151 35.27 -9.74 25.27
CA ASN A 151 36.36 -9.81 24.27
C ASN A 151 37.65 -10.43 24.87
N ASP A 152 38.71 -10.52 24.04
CA ASP A 152 40.02 -11.06 24.43
C ASP A 152 40.70 -10.30 25.59
N LYS A 153 40.26 -9.08 25.88
CA LYS A 153 40.75 -8.24 26.99
C LYS A 153 39.89 -8.36 28.25
N GLY A 154 38.84 -9.17 28.24
CA GLY A 154 37.90 -9.33 29.34
C GLY A 154 36.85 -8.21 29.45
N GLU A 155 36.74 -7.32 28.46
CA GLU A 155 35.73 -6.26 28.44
C GLU A 155 34.37 -6.83 28.03
N THR A 156 33.29 -6.40 28.68
CA THR A 156 31.93 -6.87 28.38
C THR A 156 31.48 -6.44 26.99
N LEU A 157 30.99 -7.41 26.20
CA LEU A 157 30.42 -7.19 24.87
C LEU A 157 28.90 -7.40 24.84
N ASN A 158 28.42 -8.55 25.34
CA ASN A 158 27.02 -8.97 25.29
C ASN A 158 26.38 -8.84 23.90
N ARG A 159 26.98 -9.51 22.91
CA ARG A 159 26.54 -9.43 21.52
C ARG A 159 26.61 -10.79 20.81
N THR A 160 26.07 -10.84 19.60
CA THR A 160 26.26 -11.94 18.64
C THR A 160 26.62 -11.37 17.26
N LEU A 161 27.53 -12.04 16.57
CA LEU A 161 27.85 -11.80 15.15
C LEU A 161 27.21 -12.85 14.22
N GLY A 162 26.44 -13.80 14.76
CA GLY A 162 25.89 -14.93 14.01
C GLY A 162 24.74 -14.58 13.08
N PHE A 163 24.11 -13.41 13.26
CA PHE A 163 23.09 -12.90 12.35
C PHE A 163 23.06 -11.37 12.33
N GLY A 164 22.46 -10.85 11.25
CA GLY A 164 22.17 -9.44 11.07
C GLY A 164 20.84 -9.24 10.38
N VAL A 165 20.37 -7.99 10.37
CA VAL A 165 19.10 -7.62 9.72
C VAL A 165 19.35 -6.54 8.67
N LEU A 166 18.71 -6.74 7.52
CA LEU A 166 18.57 -5.77 6.45
C LEU A 166 17.08 -5.49 6.29
N GLY A 167 16.64 -4.30 6.64
CA GLY A 167 15.22 -3.92 6.58
C GLY A 167 15.08 -2.44 6.30
N GLY A 168 13.94 -1.83 6.61
CA GLY A 168 13.96 -0.39 6.86
C GLY A 168 12.84 0.44 6.25
N ALA A 169 13.23 1.39 5.41
CA ALA A 169 12.54 2.65 5.15
C ALA A 169 11.13 2.54 4.54
N THR A 170 10.70 1.33 4.18
CA THR A 170 9.35 1.05 3.65
C THR A 170 8.38 0.56 4.72
N LEU A 171 8.86 0.26 5.93
CA LEU A 171 8.06 -0.11 7.09
C LEU A 171 7.60 1.13 7.85
N ASP A 172 6.59 0.97 8.69
CA ASP A 172 6.13 2.05 9.55
C ASP A 172 7.22 2.44 10.57
N SER A 173 7.13 3.66 11.12
CA SER A 173 8.14 4.16 12.06
C SER A 173 8.16 3.33 13.34
N GLU A 174 6.97 2.92 13.79
CA GLU A 174 6.73 2.09 14.96
C GLU A 174 7.29 0.67 14.74
N GLU A 175 7.09 0.10 13.56
CA GLU A 175 7.65 -1.22 13.19
C GLU A 175 9.18 -1.17 13.13
N ASN A 176 9.75 -0.15 12.50
CA ASN A 176 11.21 0.07 12.47
C ASN A 176 11.78 0.20 13.88
N TYR A 177 11.09 0.92 14.76
CA TYR A 177 11.47 1.07 16.16
C TYR A 177 11.48 -0.26 16.90
N LEU A 178 10.43 -1.08 16.73
CA LEU A 178 10.32 -2.40 17.34
C LEU A 178 11.38 -3.36 16.80
N LEU A 179 11.61 -3.38 15.48
CA LEU A 179 12.67 -4.18 14.86
C LEU A 179 14.05 -3.80 15.40
N LYS A 180 14.38 -2.51 15.46
CA LYS A 180 15.67 -2.10 16.02
C LYS A 180 15.84 -2.58 17.45
N LYS A 181 14.81 -2.40 18.28
CA LYS A 181 14.82 -2.86 19.68
C LYS A 181 14.96 -4.36 19.81
N SER A 182 14.21 -5.14 19.04
CA SER A 182 14.22 -6.60 19.15
C SER A 182 15.58 -7.16 18.78
N PHE A 183 16.16 -6.75 17.65
CA PHE A 183 17.47 -7.22 17.21
C PHE A 183 18.60 -6.77 18.13
N THR A 184 18.57 -5.53 18.64
CA THR A 184 19.55 -5.08 19.64
C THR A 184 19.40 -5.81 20.97
N ALA A 185 18.17 -6.10 21.42
CA ALA A 185 17.94 -6.89 22.64
C ALA A 185 18.44 -8.33 22.52
N MET A 186 18.39 -8.91 21.31
CA MET A 186 18.98 -10.22 21.02
C MET A 186 20.52 -10.17 20.92
N GLY A 187 21.13 -8.98 20.95
CA GLY A 187 22.58 -8.77 20.88
C GLY A 187 23.13 -8.63 19.45
N ALA A 188 22.29 -8.52 18.44
CA ALA A 188 22.76 -8.29 17.07
C ALA A 188 23.31 -6.86 16.92
N ILE A 189 24.49 -6.74 16.32
CA ILE A 189 25.11 -5.45 16.01
C ILE A 189 24.97 -5.06 14.53
N SER A 190 24.89 -6.04 13.64
CA SER A 190 24.76 -5.84 12.19
C SER A 190 23.31 -5.53 11.83
N ILE A 191 22.92 -4.26 12.00
CA ILE A 191 21.56 -3.75 11.75
C ILE A 191 21.65 -2.60 10.77
N GLU A 192 21.32 -2.86 9.51
CA GLU A 192 21.52 -1.93 8.40
C GLU A 192 20.22 -1.76 7.57
N ASN A 193 20.13 -0.66 6.81
CA ASN A 193 19.00 -0.36 5.94
C ASN A 193 19.39 0.48 4.72
N GLN A 194 18.39 0.90 3.94
CA GLN A 194 18.56 1.71 2.73
C GLN A 194 19.24 3.06 2.98
N ALA A 195 19.19 3.61 4.20
CA ALA A 195 19.77 4.92 4.52
C ALA A 195 21.30 4.89 4.63
N ARG A 196 21.92 3.70 4.55
CA ARG A 196 23.38 3.57 4.50
C ARG A 196 23.98 4.06 3.19
N ILE A 197 23.21 4.02 2.10
CA ILE A 197 23.59 4.45 0.74
C ILE A 197 23.10 5.88 0.51
#